data_AF-A0A959TBZ8-F1
#
_entry.id   AF-A0A959TBZ8-F1
#
_cell.length_a   1.000
_cell.length_b   1.000
_cell.length_c   1.000
_cell.angle_alpha   90.00
_cell.angle_beta   90.00
_cell.angle_gamma   90.00
#
_symmetry.space_group_name_H-M   'P 1'
#
loop_
_entity.id
_entity.type
_entity.pdbx_description
1 polymer ?
#
loop_
_entity_poly.entity_id
_entity_poly.type
_entity_poly.pdbx_seq_one_letter_code
_entity_poly.pdbx_strand_id
1 'polypeptide(L)'
;MINGHAALFTTCLLLLPTLVGAQGDDTSFNWKFEEGNKLMEEKFYNQAAEVWKELVDTNPENANLNYKLGYSYFNSYNQQAKALPYLEKAAQLRASASYGGFNTAGYDPFDPKETNAPVEVDYYLGRAYHLSGDFNKADSQYQKFIDETDDKHNLYDQAQLGLSQTANARELMKDP
;
A
#
# COMPACT_ATOMS: atom_id res chain seq x y z
N MET A 1 -47.53 -37.71 59.70
CA MET A 1 -46.32 -38.51 59.45
C MET A 1 -45.90 -38.19 58.00
N ILE A 2 -44.91 -37.32 57.75
CA ILE A 2 -43.44 -37.63 57.76
C ILE A 2 -43.18 -38.61 56.60
N ASN A 3 -42.49 -38.36 55.47
CA ASN A 3 -41.48 -37.43 54.93
C ASN A 3 -41.56 -37.55 53.38
N GLY A 4 -40.99 -36.75 52.48
CA GLY A 4 -39.95 -35.73 52.52
C GLY A 4 -39.21 -35.73 51.17
N HIS A 5 -38.78 -34.54 50.77
CA HIS A 5 -37.74 -34.21 49.78
C HIS A 5 -38.11 -34.13 48.30
N ALA A 6 -38.35 -32.88 47.92
CA ALA A 6 -38.29 -32.30 46.59
C ALA A 6 -36.99 -32.67 45.85
N ALA A 7 -37.14 -33.12 44.60
CA ALA A 7 -36.04 -33.28 43.67
C ALA A 7 -35.65 -31.90 43.11
N LEU A 8 -34.52 -31.37 43.59
CA LEU A 8 -33.85 -30.21 43.05
C LEU A 8 -33.33 -30.53 41.64
N PHE A 9 -33.93 -29.92 40.62
CA PHE A 9 -33.36 -29.84 39.28
C PHE A 9 -32.22 -28.81 39.29
N THR A 10 -30.99 -29.27 39.51
CA THR A 10 -29.78 -28.47 39.29
C THR A 10 -29.44 -28.51 37.79
N THR A 11 -30.01 -27.57 37.03
CA THR A 11 -29.47 -27.23 35.71
C THR A 11 -28.11 -26.56 35.89
N CYS A 12 -27.03 -27.32 35.68
CA CYS A 12 -25.69 -26.77 35.48
C CYS A 12 -25.69 -25.94 34.19
N LEU A 13 -25.76 -24.62 34.35
CA LEU A 13 -25.54 -23.66 33.28
C LEU A 13 -24.05 -23.71 32.90
N LEU A 14 -23.73 -24.42 31.81
CA LEU A 14 -22.41 -24.37 31.19
C LEU A 14 -22.20 -22.97 30.61
N LEU A 15 -21.55 -22.11 31.39
CA LEU A 15 -20.91 -20.90 30.88
C LEU A 15 -19.74 -21.33 29.98
N LEU A 16 -20.04 -21.50 28.69
CA LEU A 16 -19.03 -21.48 27.66
C LEU A 16 -18.33 -20.11 27.74
N PRO A 17 -17.01 -20.02 27.94
CA PRO A 17 -16.31 -18.78 27.73
C PRO A 17 -16.48 -18.44 26.25
N THR A 18 -17.27 -17.41 25.96
CA THR A 18 -17.31 -16.81 24.63
C THR A 18 -15.87 -16.44 24.28
N LEU A 19 -15.39 -16.93 23.13
CA LEU A 19 -14.13 -16.47 22.55
C LEU A 19 -14.14 -14.94 22.58
N VAL A 20 -13.24 -14.37 23.38
CA VAL A 20 -12.81 -12.98 23.23
C VAL A 20 -11.97 -12.97 21.96
N GLY A 21 -12.63 -12.94 20.81
CA GLY A 21 -12.00 -12.81 19.50
C GLY A 21 -12.09 -11.36 19.03
N ALA A 22 -10.98 -10.86 18.50
CA ALA A 22 -10.86 -9.79 17.50
C ALA A 22 -10.78 -8.30 17.90
N GLN A 23 -10.82 -7.89 19.17
CA GLN A 23 -10.69 -6.44 19.47
C GLN A 23 -9.24 -5.89 19.51
N GLY A 24 -8.23 -6.76 19.68
CA GLY A 24 -6.83 -6.34 19.80
C GLY A 24 -6.14 -6.08 18.45
N ASP A 25 -6.41 -6.91 17.44
CA ASP A 25 -5.71 -6.86 16.15
C ASP A 25 -6.11 -5.64 15.33
N ASP A 26 -7.41 -5.30 15.28
CA ASP A 26 -7.91 -4.13 14.56
C ASP A 26 -7.40 -2.81 15.18
N THR A 27 -7.29 -2.74 16.52
CA THR A 27 -6.75 -1.56 17.21
C THR A 27 -5.25 -1.41 16.93
N SER A 28 -4.50 -2.53 16.91
CA SER A 28 -3.07 -2.50 16.56
C SER A 28 -2.83 -2.15 15.10
N PHE A 29 -3.65 -2.67 14.18
CA PHE A 29 -3.58 -2.36 12.75
C PHE A 29 -3.80 -0.87 12.49
N ASN A 30 -4.93 -0.31 12.97
CA ASN A 30 -5.27 1.09 12.73
C ASN A 30 -4.21 2.03 13.30
N TRP A 31 -3.72 1.76 14.51
CA TRP A 31 -2.64 2.55 15.11
C TRP A 31 -1.36 2.52 14.26
N LYS A 32 -0.93 1.34 13.79
CA LYS A 32 0.24 1.23 12.89
C LYS A 32 0.01 1.94 11.57
N PHE A 33 -1.20 1.87 11.03
CA PHE A 33 -1.56 2.52 9.78
C PHE A 33 -1.47 4.05 9.93
N GLU A 34 -2.04 4.60 11.01
CA GLU A 34 -1.96 6.02 11.34
C GLU A 34 -0.50 6.46 11.57
N GLU A 35 0.26 5.70 12.36
CA GLU A 35 1.67 6.00 12.64
C GLU A 35 2.53 5.97 11.36
N GLY A 36 2.34 4.95 10.51
CA GLY A 36 3.03 4.86 9.22
C GLY A 36 2.75 6.06 8.33
N ASN A 37 1.49 6.54 8.30
CA ASN A 37 1.11 7.72 7.52
C ASN A 37 1.75 8.99 8.08
N LYS A 38 1.68 9.18 9.40
CA LYS A 38 2.32 10.31 10.08
C LYS A 38 3.83 10.36 9.81
N LEU A 39 4.51 9.23 9.92
CA LEU A 39 5.95 9.14 9.61
C LEU A 39 6.25 9.50 8.15
N MET A 40 5.38 9.14 7.20
CA MET A 40 5.52 9.57 5.80
C MET A 40 5.32 11.08 5.62
N GLU A 41 4.33 11.69 6.28
CA GLU A 41 4.09 13.14 6.26
C GLU A 41 5.27 13.92 6.85
N GLU A 42 5.86 13.39 7.93
CA GLU A 42 7.08 13.92 8.57
C GLU A 42 8.37 13.57 7.79
N LYS A 43 8.27 12.81 6.69
CA LYS A 43 9.37 12.36 5.83
C LYS A 43 10.37 11.43 6.51
N PHE A 44 9.97 10.79 7.60
CA PHE A 44 10.72 9.72 8.28
C PHE A 44 10.52 8.37 7.58
N TYR A 45 10.89 8.32 6.31
CA TYR A 45 10.60 7.18 5.43
C TYR A 45 11.22 5.86 5.87
N ASN A 46 12.42 5.89 6.46
CA ASN A 46 13.04 4.67 6.99
C ASN A 46 12.20 4.06 8.11
N GLN A 47 11.64 4.87 9.01
CA GLN A 47 10.78 4.42 10.11
C GLN A 47 9.39 4.02 9.59
N ALA A 48 8.83 4.79 8.66
CA ALA A 48 7.58 4.44 8.01
C ALA A 48 7.67 3.08 7.33
N ALA A 49 8.79 2.78 6.65
CA ALA A 49 9.00 1.50 6.01
C ALA A 49 8.99 0.32 6.99
N GLU A 50 9.55 0.47 8.20
CA GLU A 50 9.48 -0.59 9.22
C GLU A 50 8.02 -0.83 9.67
N VAL A 51 7.25 0.23 9.91
CA VAL A 51 5.83 0.11 10.30
C VAL A 51 5.00 -0.51 9.18
N TRP A 52 5.15 -0.05 7.94
CA TRP A 52 4.44 -0.60 6.79
C TRP A 52 4.81 -2.06 6.52
N LYS A 53 6.07 -2.44 6.78
CA LYS A 53 6.50 -3.82 6.63
C LYS A 53 5.72 -4.76 7.55
N GLU A 54 5.50 -4.38 8.80
CA GLU A 54 4.70 -5.19 9.73
C GLU A 54 3.26 -5.39 9.24
N LEU A 55 2.67 -4.37 8.62
CA LEU A 55 1.33 -4.45 8.06
C LEU A 55 1.27 -5.29 6.78
N VAL A 56 2.27 -5.17 5.90
CA VAL A 56 2.38 -6.01 4.69
C VAL A 56 2.64 -7.47 5.03
N ASP A 57 3.45 -7.77 6.05
CA ASP A 57 3.76 -9.15 6.47
C ASP A 57 2.50 -9.93 6.87
N THR A 58 1.47 -9.24 7.37
CA THR A 58 0.18 -9.84 7.76
C THR A 58 -0.89 -9.69 6.68
N ASN A 59 -0.75 -8.73 5.76
CA ASN A 59 -1.73 -8.42 4.71
C ASN A 59 -1.04 -8.26 3.33
N PRO A 60 -0.36 -9.30 2.80
CA PRO A 60 0.50 -9.17 1.63
C PRO A 60 -0.24 -8.90 0.32
N GLU A 61 -1.56 -9.14 0.28
CA GLU A 61 -2.42 -8.91 -0.89
C GLU A 61 -3.16 -7.56 -0.84
N ASN A 62 -2.84 -6.68 0.10
CA ASN A 62 -3.36 -5.31 0.11
C ASN A 62 -2.47 -4.41 -0.77
N ALA A 63 -3.03 -3.88 -1.86
CA ALA A 63 -2.29 -3.06 -2.81
C ALA A 63 -1.85 -1.72 -2.19
N ASN A 64 -2.69 -1.11 -1.35
CA ASN A 64 -2.38 0.13 -0.64
C ASN A 64 -1.17 -0.03 0.30
N LEU A 65 -1.16 -1.09 1.11
CA LEU A 65 -0.04 -1.34 2.05
C LEU A 65 1.27 -1.61 1.30
N ASN A 66 1.22 -2.39 0.22
CA ASN A 66 2.38 -2.59 -0.64
C ASN A 66 2.85 -1.26 -1.27
N TYR A 67 1.94 -0.40 -1.70
CA TYR A 67 2.28 0.93 -2.21
C TYR A 67 2.96 1.78 -1.15
N LYS A 68 2.40 1.87 0.06
CA LYS A 68 2.95 2.68 1.15
C LYS A 68 4.34 2.19 1.58
N LEU A 69 4.55 0.87 1.64
CA LEU A 69 5.87 0.28 1.91
C LEU A 69 6.86 0.58 0.78
N GLY A 70 6.46 0.36 -0.47
CA GLY A 70 7.27 0.62 -1.66
C GLY A 70 7.68 2.09 -1.77
N TYR A 71 6.72 3.01 -1.59
CA TYR A 71 6.95 4.45 -1.57
C TYR A 71 7.88 4.87 -0.42
N SER A 72 7.69 4.31 0.77
CA SER A 72 8.57 4.56 1.91
C SER A 72 9.99 4.09 1.63
N TYR A 73 10.19 2.89 1.09
CA TYR A 73 11.53 2.45 0.67
C TYR A 73 12.12 3.33 -0.41
N PHE A 74 11.34 3.75 -1.41
CA PHE A 74 11.81 4.58 -2.52
C PHE A 74 12.35 5.93 -2.05
N ASN A 75 11.73 6.52 -1.02
CA ASN A 75 12.14 7.80 -0.43
C ASN A 75 13.11 7.65 0.75
N SER A 76 13.37 6.42 1.20
CA SER A 76 14.28 6.11 2.31
C SER A 76 15.74 6.25 1.91
N TYR A 77 16.56 6.70 2.86
CA TYR A 77 18.01 6.73 2.70
C TYR A 77 18.57 5.30 2.65
N ASN A 78 19.36 4.99 1.61
CA ASN A 78 20.00 3.69 1.37
C ASN A 78 19.07 2.47 1.29
N GLN A 79 17.77 2.67 1.06
CA GLN A 79 16.81 1.56 0.94
C GLN A 79 15.99 1.58 -0.36
N GLN A 80 16.28 2.50 -1.28
CA GLN A 80 15.52 2.69 -2.52
C GLN A 80 15.39 1.40 -3.36
N ALA A 81 16.45 0.58 -3.38
CA ALA A 81 16.44 -0.71 -4.09
C ALA A 81 15.39 -1.70 -3.56
N LYS A 82 14.96 -1.57 -2.30
CA LYS A 82 13.91 -2.43 -1.71
C LYS A 82 12.51 -2.08 -2.21
N ALA A 83 12.31 -0.91 -2.80
CA ALA A 83 10.99 -0.43 -3.22
C ALA A 83 10.37 -1.27 -4.33
N LEU A 84 11.21 -1.70 -5.28
CA LEU A 84 10.78 -2.32 -6.54
C LEU A 84 9.76 -3.46 -6.35
N PRO A 85 10.05 -4.53 -5.57
CA PRO A 85 9.11 -5.64 -5.43
C PRO A 85 7.75 -5.24 -4.84
N TYR A 86 7.70 -4.26 -3.93
CA TYR A 86 6.44 -3.81 -3.32
C TYR A 86 5.65 -2.89 -4.25
N LEU A 87 6.32 -2.04 -5.02
CA LEU A 87 5.67 -1.22 -6.04
C LEU A 87 5.13 -2.10 -7.18
N GLU A 88 5.86 -3.14 -7.61
CA GLU A 88 5.39 -4.14 -8.58
C GLU A 88 4.12 -4.84 -8.08
N LYS A 89 4.15 -5.34 -6.84
CA LYS A 89 3.01 -6.03 -6.21
C LYS A 89 1.80 -5.10 -6.07
N ALA A 90 2.01 -3.85 -5.64
CA ALA A 90 0.96 -2.86 -5.54
C ALA A 90 0.32 -2.55 -6.91
N ALA A 91 1.13 -2.31 -7.94
CA ALA A 91 0.64 -2.05 -9.29
C ALA A 91 -0.09 -3.26 -9.90
N GLN A 92 0.36 -4.49 -9.60
CA GLN A 92 -0.29 -5.73 -10.02
C GLN A 92 -1.67 -5.91 -9.38
N LEU A 93 -1.80 -5.59 -8.09
CA LEU A 93 -3.04 -5.75 -7.33
C LEU A 93 -4.01 -4.59 -7.51
N ARG A 94 -3.53 -3.44 -8.02
CA ARG A 94 -4.36 -2.26 -8.24
C ARG A 94 -5.50 -2.59 -9.19
N ALA A 95 -6.74 -2.44 -8.71
CA ALA A 95 -7.89 -2.42 -9.58
C ALA A 95 -7.92 -1.06 -10.31
N SER A 96 -7.81 -1.09 -11.64
CA SER A 96 -8.03 0.10 -12.47
C SER A 96 -9.53 0.43 -12.44
N ALA A 97 -9.93 1.30 -11.52
CA ALA A 97 -11.25 1.92 -11.58
C ALA A 97 -11.27 2.79 -12.84
N SER A 98 -12.15 2.48 -13.80
CA SER A 98 -12.25 3.21 -15.06
C SER A 98 -12.22 4.73 -14.83
N TYR A 99 -11.19 5.35 -15.41
CA TYR A 99 -11.09 6.77 -15.63
C TYR A 99 -12.37 7.27 -16.33
N GLY A 100 -13.10 8.22 -15.74
CA GLY A 100 -14.28 8.83 -16.39
C GLY A 100 -15.49 9.21 -15.54
N GLY A 101 -15.40 9.26 -14.21
CA GLY A 101 -16.48 9.78 -13.37
C GLY A 101 -16.17 11.19 -12.86
N PHE A 102 -17.10 12.12 -13.01
CA PHE A 102 -17.12 13.43 -12.34
C PHE A 102 -17.30 13.24 -10.82
N ASN A 103 -16.32 12.60 -10.18
CA ASN A 103 -16.12 12.38 -8.74
C ASN A 103 -14.78 11.63 -8.59
N THR A 104 -13.69 12.36 -8.41
CA THR A 104 -12.31 11.89 -8.14
C THR A 104 -12.12 11.24 -6.76
N ALA A 105 -13.21 10.86 -6.07
CA ALA A 105 -13.16 10.35 -4.70
C ALA A 105 -13.24 8.81 -4.73
N GLY A 106 -12.09 8.16 -4.73
CA GLY A 106 -12.01 6.70 -4.62
C GLY A 106 -10.92 6.24 -3.68
N TYR A 107 -9.75 6.87 -3.75
CA TYR A 107 -8.62 6.57 -2.87
C TYR A 107 -8.57 7.54 -1.69
N ASP A 108 -8.54 7.01 -0.48
CA ASP A 108 -8.23 7.77 0.74
C ASP A 108 -6.94 7.23 1.37
N PRO A 109 -5.82 8.00 1.33
CA PRO A 109 -4.56 7.54 1.92
C PRO A 109 -4.63 7.35 3.44
N PHE A 110 -5.62 7.92 4.12
CA PHE A 110 -5.78 7.89 5.56
C PHE A 110 -6.86 6.91 6.05
N ASP A 111 -7.64 6.30 5.15
CA ASP A 111 -8.58 5.23 5.53
C ASP A 111 -7.84 3.90 5.71
N PRO A 112 -7.78 3.32 6.93
CA PRO A 112 -7.15 2.01 7.15
C PRO A 112 -7.86 0.86 6.41
N LYS A 113 -9.09 1.07 5.92
CA LYS A 113 -9.82 0.11 5.11
C LYS A 113 -9.50 0.21 3.62
N GLU A 114 -8.72 1.20 3.19
CA GLU A 114 -8.26 1.30 1.81
C GLU A 114 -7.36 0.12 1.45
N THR A 115 -7.74 -0.60 0.41
CA THR A 115 -7.06 -1.81 -0.07
C THR A 115 -6.46 -1.65 -1.46
N ASN A 116 -6.90 -0.64 -2.22
CA ASN A 116 -6.42 -0.36 -3.57
C ASN A 116 -5.23 0.61 -3.54
N ALA A 117 -4.31 0.48 -4.50
CA ALA A 117 -3.21 1.43 -4.64
C ALA A 117 -3.66 2.67 -5.43
N PRO A 118 -3.08 3.85 -5.16
CA PRO A 118 -3.36 5.05 -5.95
C PRO A 118 -2.68 4.96 -7.33
N VAL A 119 -3.10 5.82 -8.27
CA VAL A 119 -2.55 5.80 -9.65
C VAL A 119 -1.05 6.13 -9.67
N GLU A 120 -0.58 6.89 -8.69
CA GLU A 120 0.82 7.26 -8.50
C GLU A 120 1.76 6.04 -8.32
N VAL A 121 1.23 4.85 -8.01
CA VAL A 121 2.04 3.63 -7.98
C VAL A 121 2.78 3.40 -9.30
N ASP A 122 2.14 3.69 -10.45
CA ASP A 122 2.77 3.48 -11.76
C ASP A 122 3.90 4.48 -11.99
N TYR A 123 3.74 5.75 -11.57
CA TYR A 123 4.82 6.73 -11.62
C TYR A 123 6.02 6.30 -10.77
N TYR A 124 5.81 5.91 -9.51
CA TYR A 124 6.90 5.50 -8.63
C TYR A 124 7.53 4.17 -9.06
N LEU A 125 6.76 3.26 -9.64
CA LEU A 125 7.29 2.03 -10.24
C LEU A 125 8.16 2.36 -11.47
N GLY A 126 7.73 3.30 -12.32
CA GLY A 126 8.54 3.82 -13.41
C GLY A 126 9.86 4.43 -12.92
N ARG A 127 9.82 5.20 -11.82
CA ARG A 127 11.01 5.73 -11.16
C ARG A 127 11.92 4.63 -10.62
N ALA A 128 11.37 3.59 -10.02
CA ALA A 128 12.15 2.48 -9.49
C ALA A 128 12.87 1.70 -10.62
N TYR A 129 12.17 1.40 -11.72
CA TYR A 129 12.79 0.77 -12.90
C TYR A 129 13.83 1.67 -13.57
N HIS A 130 13.58 2.97 -13.61
CA HIS A 130 14.55 3.94 -14.14
C HIS A 130 15.85 3.90 -13.31
N LEU A 131 15.75 3.92 -11.98
CA LEU A 131 16.93 3.80 -11.10
C LEU A 131 17.67 2.47 -11.25
N SER A 132 16.97 1.37 -11.55
CA SER A 132 17.59 0.06 -11.77
C SER A 132 18.12 -0.14 -13.20
N GLY A 133 17.98 0.85 -14.08
CA GLY A 133 18.40 0.77 -15.48
C GLY A 133 17.47 -0.03 -16.40
N ASP A 134 16.28 -0.44 -15.92
CA ASP A 134 15.29 -1.15 -16.74
C ASP A 134 14.41 -0.13 -17.49
N PHE A 135 15.01 0.58 -18.43
CA PHE A 135 14.38 1.72 -19.10
C PHE A 135 13.12 1.36 -19.89
N ASN A 136 13.04 0.14 -20.43
CA ASN A 136 11.85 -0.30 -21.15
C ASN A 136 10.64 -0.45 -20.21
N LYS A 137 10.85 -1.02 -19.02
CA LYS A 137 9.77 -1.09 -18.02
C LYS A 137 9.47 0.29 -17.44
N ALA A 138 10.49 1.13 -17.22
CA ALA A 138 10.29 2.50 -16.80
C ALA A 138 9.37 3.26 -17.76
N ASP A 139 9.62 3.17 -19.07
CA ASP A 139 8.82 3.80 -20.12
C ASP A 139 7.37 3.32 -20.08
N SER A 140 7.19 2.00 -19.96
CA SER A 140 5.86 1.38 -19.87
C SER A 140 5.04 1.94 -18.70
N GLN A 141 5.66 2.13 -17.53
CA GLN A 141 4.95 2.59 -16.34
C GLN A 141 4.70 4.11 -16.35
N TYR A 142 5.64 4.93 -16.84
CA TYR A 142 5.39 6.36 -17.01
C TYR A 142 4.26 6.61 -18.01
N GLN A 143 4.26 5.89 -19.13
CA GLN A 143 3.20 6.02 -20.12
C GLN A 143 1.85 5.61 -19.54
N LYS A 144 1.80 4.50 -18.80
CA LYS A 144 0.57 4.07 -18.12
C LYS A 144 0.05 5.12 -17.15
N PHE A 145 0.92 5.73 -16.35
CA PHE A 145 0.54 6.83 -15.46
C PHE A 145 -0.03 8.03 -16.23
N ILE A 146 0.62 8.43 -17.33
CA ILE A 146 0.17 9.53 -18.20
C ILE A 146 -1.22 9.22 -18.80
N ASP A 147 -1.44 7.99 -19.28
CA ASP A 147 -2.70 7.57 -19.91
C ASP A 147 -3.87 7.52 -18.91
N GLU A 148 -3.58 7.28 -17.62
CA GLU A 148 -4.57 7.17 -16.53
C GLU A 148 -4.72 8.46 -15.70
N THR A 149 -4.09 9.58 -16.08
CA THR A 149 -4.14 10.84 -15.33
C THR A 149 -4.47 12.04 -16.20
N ASP A 150 -5.00 13.09 -15.57
CA ASP A 150 -5.22 14.39 -16.23
C ASP A 150 -3.89 15.16 -16.31
N ASP A 151 -3.72 16.01 -17.33
CA ASP A 151 -2.50 16.79 -17.53
C ASP A 151 -2.20 17.77 -16.38
N LYS A 152 -3.19 18.08 -15.52
CA LYS A 152 -3.01 18.88 -14.31
C LYS A 152 -2.55 18.09 -13.09
N HIS A 153 -2.43 16.76 -13.18
CA HIS A 153 -1.88 15.97 -12.08
C HIS A 153 -0.45 16.44 -11.78
N ASN A 154 -0.13 16.65 -10.51
CA ASN A 154 1.17 17.19 -10.06
C ASN A 154 2.41 16.39 -10.50
N LEU A 155 2.24 15.13 -10.96
CA LEU A 155 3.32 14.25 -11.42
C LEU A 155 3.30 14.04 -12.95
N TYR A 156 2.32 14.60 -13.67
CA TYR A 156 2.16 14.39 -15.12
C TYR A 156 3.41 14.82 -15.89
N ASP A 157 3.85 16.08 -15.69
CA ASP A 157 5.06 16.60 -16.32
C ASP A 157 6.33 15.83 -15.91
N GLN A 158 6.36 15.31 -14.67
CA GLN A 158 7.49 14.52 -14.20
C GLN A 158 7.55 13.14 -14.87
N ALA A 159 6.40 12.52 -15.16
CA ALA A 159 6.34 11.28 -15.92
C ALA A 159 6.81 11.50 -17.36
N GLN A 160 6.40 12.59 -18.01
CA GLN A 160 6.87 12.95 -19.35
C GLN A 160 8.38 13.21 -19.39
N LEU A 161 8.89 13.90 -18.36
CA LEU A 161 10.33 14.09 -18.20
C LEU A 161 11.04 12.74 -18.01
N GLY A 162 10.45 11.82 -17.23
CA GLY A 162 10.94 10.45 -17.06
C GLY A 162 11.15 9.73 -18.39
N LEU A 163 10.15 9.75 -19.28
CA LEU A 163 10.24 9.19 -20.64
C LEU A 163 11.36 9.82 -21.48
N SER A 164 11.56 11.13 -21.34
CA SER A 164 12.63 11.82 -22.06
C SER A 164 14.01 11.42 -21.53
N GLN A 165 14.14 11.26 -20.21
CA GLN A 165 15.39 10.89 -19.55
C GLN A 165 15.80 9.45 -19.88
N THR A 166 14.88 8.50 -19.85
CA THR A 166 15.15 7.10 -20.21
C THR A 166 15.53 6.96 -21.69
N ALA A 167 14.89 7.71 -22.59
CA ALA A 167 15.27 7.77 -24.00
C ALA A 167 16.70 8.30 -24.17
N ASN A 168 17.04 9.41 -23.51
CA ASN A 168 18.39 9.98 -23.55
C ASN A 168 19.43 9.02 -22.96
N ALA A 169 19.13 8.36 -21.84
CA ALA A 169 20.01 7.38 -21.21
C ALA A 169 20.30 6.20 -22.17
N ARG A 170 19.28 5.72 -22.90
CA ARG A 170 19.46 4.69 -23.94
C ARG A 170 20.37 5.13 -25.07
N GLU A 171 20.31 6.39 -25.51
CA GLU A 171 21.23 6.90 -26.53
C GLU A 171 22.66 7.02 -26.00
N LEU A 172 22.86 7.55 -24.79
CA LEU A 172 24.18 7.64 -24.16
C LEU A 172 24.82 6.26 -23.96
N MET A 173 24.03 5.23 -23.64
CA MET A 173 24.55 3.86 -23.50
C MET A 173 25.01 3.22 -24.82
N LYS A 174 24.62 3.77 -25.98
CA LYS A 174 25.11 3.28 -27.29
C LYS A 174 26.50 3.82 -27.62
N ASP A 175 26.96 4.88 -26.95
CA ASP A 175 28.24 5.55 -27.18
C ASP A 175 28.97 5.81 -25.83
N PRO A 176 29.55 4.76 -25.20
CA PRO A 176 30.09 4.82 -23.82
C PRO A 176 31.42 5.57 -23.66
#